data_AF-A0A959WC83-F1
#
_entry.id   AF-A0A959WC83-F1
#
_cell.length_a   1.000
_cell.length_b   1.000
_cell.length_c   1.000
_cell.angle_alpha   90.00
_cell.angle_beta   90.00
_cell.angle_gamma   90.00
#
_symmetry.space_group_name_H-M   'P 1'
#
loop_
_entity.id
_entity.type
_entity.pdbx_description
1 polymer ?
#
loop_
_entity_poly.entity_id
_entity_poly.type
_entity_poly.pdbx_seq_one_letter_code
_entity_poly.pdbx_strand_id
1 'polypeptide(L)'
;MAVTDADIPVGDLQVEPPLRLHPSDFYGFLRPSTCGLRVWLRAHGVEEAPPGVYAEMLMRLGIEHERRHLRRFPDAIDIAELPRDVQARATAQLVDAGERVVYQGRLEATTTLAGREVEISGLPDFMLPARDGYAIRDSKLNRRVGSGQEHVRLQLEAYGWLYERTFGEPPAALQVHAGSGEILTLDYGGGDDALAAFERILRYRLLAEEPRDEHVGVSKCGGCGFRSRCWPAAVERQDVGLIPFADRGLIDRLHEEGTSTLPLLLDRYDAAKLAELERPTWDGTLRPVGPRSERLLTNARALLEQRAILIEPPDIPDHSTYVMFDLEGMPPTIDETEKIYIWGLQPFGRMPGPFRAGVAGFGPRGDREGWEVFLAEAAKLLDELGADVPFVHWASYERAKINLYLERYGDRGGVAERVLENLLDLLPITREAVAVPLSSYSLKEVETLTGYRRKLEESGGEWSMARYIEATESEDEDKRAAIMGEILAYNREDLEATWAVMEWLRGLHRHEQSRERLSVLRGDKLRKPTPRRRR
;
A
#
# COMPACT_ATOMS: atom_id res chain seq x y z
N MET A 1 8.34 70.38 41.08
CA MET A 1 8.46 69.99 39.66
C MET A 1 8.58 68.49 39.64
N ALA A 2 7.58 67.83 39.05
CA ALA A 2 7.47 66.37 39.01
C ALA A 2 8.52 65.79 38.05
N VAL A 3 9.12 64.67 38.45
CA VAL A 3 9.89 63.78 37.57
C VAL A 3 9.19 62.43 37.61
N THR A 4 9.05 61.89 36.41
CA THR A 4 8.30 60.73 35.94
C THR A 4 8.85 59.41 36.45
N ASP A 5 7.98 58.55 37.00
CA ASP A 5 8.21 57.11 37.03
C ASP A 5 7.79 56.52 35.68
N ALA A 6 8.72 55.81 35.05
CA ALA A 6 8.51 55.09 33.80
C ALA A 6 7.94 53.70 34.13
N ASP A 7 6.68 53.47 33.74
CA ASP A 7 6.10 52.13 33.69
C ASP A 7 6.82 51.30 32.62
N ILE A 8 7.53 50.25 33.07
CA ILE A 8 8.06 49.20 32.20
C ILE A 8 6.89 48.27 31.87
N PRO A 9 6.51 48.07 30.60
CA PRO A 9 5.50 47.06 30.26
C PRO A 9 6.15 45.69 30.43
N VAL A 10 5.71 44.94 31.44
CA VAL A 10 5.94 43.49 31.51
C VAL A 10 5.09 42.88 30.41
N GLY A 11 5.69 42.67 29.23
CA GLY A 11 5.08 41.90 28.18
C GLY A 11 4.88 40.47 28.67
N ASP A 12 3.63 39.99 28.62
CA ASP A 12 3.33 38.57 28.74
C ASP A 12 4.18 37.80 27.72
N LEU A 13 5.25 37.18 28.20
CA LEU A 13 5.95 36.13 27.46
C LEU A 13 4.95 34.99 27.32
N GLN A 14 4.22 34.97 26.19
CA GLN A 14 3.53 33.77 25.74
C GLN A 14 4.60 32.69 25.58
N VAL A 15 4.77 31.86 26.61
CA VAL A 15 5.59 30.66 26.53
C VAL A 15 4.87 29.76 25.53
N GLU A 16 5.43 29.66 24.32
CA GLU A 16 4.96 28.69 23.35
C GLU A 16 4.93 27.31 24.03
N PRO A 17 3.83 26.56 23.91
CA PRO A 17 3.75 25.25 24.52
C PRO A 17 4.92 24.38 24.02
N PRO A 18 5.50 23.52 24.89
CA PRO A 18 6.65 22.72 24.51
C PRO A 18 6.31 21.83 23.30
N LEU A 19 7.25 21.75 22.36
CA LEU A 19 7.14 20.90 21.18
C LEU A 19 7.04 19.44 21.63
N ARG A 20 5.93 18.79 21.30
CA ARG A 20 5.64 17.41 21.69
C ARG A 20 5.78 16.43 20.54
N LEU A 21 6.42 15.30 20.83
CA LEU A 21 6.58 14.18 19.91
C LEU A 21 6.06 12.90 20.56
N HIS A 22 5.43 12.05 19.75
CA HIS A 22 4.87 10.78 20.19
C HIS A 22 5.43 9.64 19.34
N PRO A 23 5.70 8.45 19.91
CA PRO A 23 6.14 7.29 19.11
C PRO A 23 5.21 6.92 17.94
N SER A 24 3.92 7.25 18.01
CA SER A 24 2.97 7.10 16.90
C SER A 24 3.28 8.02 15.70
N ASP A 25 4.07 9.08 15.87
CA ASP A 25 4.51 9.99 14.80
C ASP A 25 5.36 9.27 13.75
N PHE A 26 6.06 8.19 14.13
CA PHE A 26 6.81 7.37 13.18
C PHE A 26 5.91 6.75 12.12
N TYR A 27 4.69 6.33 12.49
CA TYR A 27 3.71 5.83 11.52
C TYR A 27 3.36 6.93 10.52
N GLY A 28 3.06 8.13 10.99
CA GLY A 28 2.75 9.28 10.14
C GLY A 28 3.88 9.68 9.20
N PHE A 29 5.12 9.51 9.64
CA PHE A 29 6.27 9.79 8.80
C PHE A 29 6.53 8.67 7.78
N LEU A 30 6.50 7.41 8.19
CA LEU A 30 6.96 6.26 7.41
C LEU A 30 5.88 5.51 6.62
N ARG A 31 4.59 5.70 6.91
CA ARG A 31 3.48 4.95 6.28
C ARG A 31 2.49 5.85 5.54
N PRO A 32 2.03 5.48 4.33
CA PRO A 32 2.34 4.25 3.58
C PRO A 32 3.79 4.15 3.08
N SER A 33 4.45 5.28 2.91
CA SER A 33 5.90 5.40 2.70
C SER A 33 6.42 6.67 3.37
N THR A 34 7.75 6.79 3.52
CA THR A 34 8.40 7.99 4.05
C THR A 34 7.99 9.24 3.28
N CYS A 35 7.45 10.24 3.98
CA CYS A 35 7.07 11.53 3.39
C CYS A 35 7.07 12.65 4.44
N GLY A 36 7.98 13.62 4.30
CA GLY A 36 8.06 14.82 5.13
C GLY A 36 6.90 15.80 4.91
N LEU A 37 6.35 15.87 3.70
CA LEU A 37 5.17 16.69 3.40
C LEU A 37 3.96 16.24 4.21
N ARG A 38 3.78 14.93 4.43
CA ARG A 38 2.72 14.41 5.30
C ARG A 38 2.85 14.92 6.73
N VAL A 39 4.08 14.95 7.25
CA VAL A 39 4.38 15.46 8.60
C VAL A 39 4.08 16.97 8.68
N TRP A 40 4.52 17.73 7.67
CA TRP A 40 4.28 19.17 7.60
C TRP A 40 2.78 19.50 7.54
N LEU A 41 2.02 18.83 6.67
CA LEU A 41 0.58 19.05 6.51
C LEU A 41 -0.20 18.80 7.80
N ARG A 42 0.13 17.73 8.54
CA ARG A 42 -0.46 17.45 9.85
C ARG A 42 -0.15 18.53 10.88
N ALA A 43 1.09 18.98 10.94
CA ALA A 43 1.51 20.04 11.86
C ALA A 43 0.79 21.38 11.59
N HIS A 44 0.39 21.61 10.34
CA HIS A 44 -0.33 22.81 9.91
C HIS A 44 -1.86 22.65 9.90
N GLY A 45 -2.38 21.56 10.48
CA GLY A 45 -3.82 21.34 10.62
C GLY A 45 -4.56 21.11 9.31
N VAL A 46 -3.87 20.67 8.24
CA VAL A 46 -4.53 20.30 6.99
C VAL A 46 -5.31 19.00 7.20
N GLU A 47 -6.57 19.01 6.80
CA GLU A 47 -7.45 17.85 6.93
C GLU A 47 -7.01 16.68 6.04
N GLU A 48 -6.99 15.48 6.62
CA GLU A 48 -6.77 14.22 5.91
C GLU A 48 -8.10 13.63 5.49
N ALA A 49 -8.13 12.99 4.32
CA ALA A 49 -9.24 12.13 3.97
C ALA A 49 -9.40 11.03 5.06
N PRO A 50 -10.65 10.66 5.40
CA PRO A 50 -10.88 9.60 6.37
C PRO A 50 -10.24 8.28 5.89
N PRO A 51 -9.88 7.40 6.82
CA PRO A 51 -9.42 6.06 6.46
C PRO A 51 -10.48 5.34 5.62
N GLY A 52 -10.04 4.57 4.62
CA GLY A 52 -10.94 3.69 3.89
C GLY A 52 -11.45 2.54 4.77
N VAL A 53 -12.54 1.89 4.35
CA VAL A 53 -13.21 0.78 5.07
C VAL A 53 -12.24 -0.28 5.58
N TYR A 54 -11.25 -0.65 4.77
CA TYR A 54 -10.24 -1.64 5.16
C TYR A 54 -9.30 -1.14 6.25
N ALA A 55 -8.85 0.11 6.17
CA ALA A 55 -8.01 0.71 7.20
C ALA A 55 -8.77 0.82 8.54
N GLU A 56 -10.05 1.22 8.50
CA GLU A 56 -10.92 1.21 9.68
C GLU A 56 -11.08 -0.18 10.28
N MET A 57 -11.30 -1.19 9.44
CA MET A 57 -11.38 -2.57 9.88
C MET A 57 -10.05 -3.04 10.50
N LEU A 58 -8.89 -2.73 9.91
CA LEU A 58 -7.58 -3.07 10.49
C LEU A 58 -7.38 -2.40 11.85
N MET A 59 -7.82 -1.14 12.03
CA MET A 59 -7.78 -0.47 13.33
C MET A 59 -8.65 -1.20 14.36
N ARG A 60 -9.89 -1.56 13.98
CA ARG A 60 -10.81 -2.32 14.85
C ARG A 60 -10.22 -3.67 15.26
N LEU A 61 -9.67 -4.43 14.31
CA LEU A 61 -9.03 -5.72 14.56
C LEU A 61 -7.78 -5.58 15.43
N GLY A 62 -6.99 -4.52 15.24
CA GLY A 62 -5.84 -4.21 16.08
C GLY A 62 -6.24 -3.99 17.54
N ILE A 63 -7.27 -3.17 17.79
CA ILE A 63 -7.81 -2.92 19.14
C ILE A 63 -8.32 -4.22 19.77
N GLU A 64 -9.06 -5.05 19.03
CA GLU A 64 -9.54 -6.32 19.56
C GLU A 64 -8.41 -7.32 19.84
N HIS A 65 -7.38 -7.34 18.99
CA HIS A 65 -6.18 -8.16 19.20
C HIS A 65 -5.43 -7.77 20.49
N GLU A 66 -5.24 -6.47 20.71
CA GLU A 66 -4.65 -5.93 21.94
C GLU A 66 -5.51 -6.26 23.17
N ARG A 67 -6.84 -6.03 23.10
CA ARG A 67 -7.78 -6.36 24.17
C ARG A 67 -7.80 -7.84 24.52
N ARG A 68 -7.73 -8.72 23.52
CA ARG A 68 -7.64 -10.17 23.73
C ARG A 68 -6.35 -10.54 24.47
N HIS A 69 -5.26 -9.84 24.19
CA HIS A 69 -4.01 -10.01 24.92
C HIS A 69 -4.11 -9.50 26.36
N LEU A 70 -4.73 -8.33 26.57
CA LEU A 70 -4.99 -7.77 27.90
C LEU A 70 -5.77 -8.74 28.80
N ARG A 71 -6.75 -9.47 28.26
CA ARG A 71 -7.52 -10.49 29.02
C ARG A 71 -6.65 -11.61 29.63
N ARG A 72 -5.40 -11.78 29.18
CA ARG A 72 -4.44 -12.71 29.81
C ARG A 72 -3.83 -12.18 31.10
N PHE A 73 -4.02 -10.90 31.41
CA PHE A 73 -3.51 -10.22 32.60
C PHE A 73 -4.70 -9.63 33.39
N PRO A 74 -5.46 -10.46 34.12
CA PRO A 74 -6.67 -10.02 34.81
C PRO A 74 -6.42 -8.96 35.89
N ASP A 75 -5.20 -8.93 36.44
CA ASP A 75 -4.78 -7.96 37.47
C ASP A 75 -3.99 -6.77 36.89
N ALA A 76 -4.00 -6.59 35.56
CA ALA A 76 -3.38 -5.45 34.92
C ALA A 76 -4.08 -4.14 35.35
N ILE A 77 -3.30 -3.08 35.50
CA ILE A 77 -3.82 -1.76 35.81
C ILE A 77 -3.83 -0.93 34.54
N ASP A 78 -5.00 -0.47 34.13
CA ASP A 78 -5.16 0.45 33.02
C ASP A 78 -4.85 1.88 33.46
N ILE A 79 -3.72 2.41 33.01
CA ILE A 79 -3.30 3.78 33.29
C ILE A 79 -4.11 4.80 32.48
N ALA A 80 -4.66 4.41 31.33
CA ALA A 80 -5.45 5.30 30.49
C ALA A 80 -6.77 5.71 31.18
N GLU A 81 -7.27 4.92 32.15
CA GLU A 81 -8.44 5.27 32.97
C GLU A 81 -8.17 6.37 34.00
N LEU A 82 -6.90 6.65 34.33
CA LEU A 82 -6.52 7.67 35.31
C LEU A 82 -6.47 9.08 34.67
N PRO A 83 -6.67 10.16 35.45
CA PRO A 83 -6.48 11.53 34.98
C PRO A 83 -5.09 11.77 34.37
N ARG A 84 -5.04 12.46 33.22
CA ARG A 84 -3.80 12.63 32.43
C ARG A 84 -2.63 13.23 33.21
N ASP A 85 -2.88 14.08 34.18
CA ASP A 85 -1.87 14.75 35.01
C ASP A 85 -1.23 13.81 36.05
N VAL A 86 -1.87 12.68 36.38
CA VAL A 86 -1.32 11.70 37.34
C VAL A 86 -0.74 10.46 36.68
N GLN A 87 -1.03 10.22 35.40
CA GLN A 87 -0.67 8.99 34.68
C GLN A 87 0.83 8.66 34.77
N ALA A 88 1.72 9.60 34.44
CA ALA A 88 3.17 9.35 34.46
C ALA A 88 3.68 8.97 35.87
N ARG A 89 3.18 9.67 36.90
CA ARG A 89 3.50 9.37 38.30
C ARG A 89 2.98 8.00 38.72
N ALA A 90 1.74 7.66 38.33
CA ALA A 90 1.15 6.36 38.63
C ALA A 90 1.92 5.22 37.95
N THR A 91 2.32 5.39 36.69
CA THR A 91 3.19 4.44 35.98
C THR A 91 4.50 4.21 36.73
N ALA A 92 5.20 5.27 37.13
CA ALA A 92 6.46 5.13 37.86
C ALA A 92 6.28 4.38 39.19
N GLN A 93 5.25 4.71 39.97
CA GLN A 93 4.96 4.04 41.25
C GLN A 93 4.66 2.55 41.10
N LEU A 94 3.99 2.16 40.02
CA LEU A 94 3.65 0.77 39.76
C LEU A 94 4.84 -0.05 39.26
N VAL A 95 5.68 0.57 38.43
CA VAL A 95 6.93 -0.03 37.98
C VAL A 95 7.88 -0.24 39.16
N ASP A 96 8.05 0.77 40.03
CA ASP A 96 8.86 0.66 41.25
C ASP A 96 8.36 -0.42 42.21
N ALA A 97 7.04 -0.61 42.28
CA ALA A 97 6.45 -1.70 43.08
C ALA A 97 6.77 -3.09 42.50
N GLY A 98 6.95 -3.23 41.19
CA GLY A 98 7.45 -4.47 40.57
C GLY A 98 6.47 -5.63 40.45
N GLU A 99 5.21 -5.48 40.89
CA GLU A 99 4.31 -6.64 41.10
C GLU A 99 3.29 -6.87 39.97
N ARG A 100 2.91 -5.83 39.22
CA ARG A 100 1.73 -5.89 38.34
C ARG A 100 2.03 -5.43 36.92
N VAL A 101 1.26 -5.98 35.99
CA VAL A 101 1.26 -5.50 34.59
C VAL A 101 0.65 -4.10 34.55
N VAL A 102 1.38 -3.17 33.94
CA VAL A 102 0.90 -1.81 33.67
C VAL A 102 0.43 -1.78 32.22
N TYR A 103 -0.86 -1.52 32.01
CA TYR A 103 -1.45 -1.39 30.69
C TYR A 103 -1.58 0.10 30.33
N GLN A 104 -1.22 0.46 29.09
CA GLN A 104 -1.22 1.84 28.58
C GLN A 104 -0.42 2.81 29.47
N GLY A 105 0.73 2.35 30.00
CA GLY A 105 1.57 3.13 30.91
C GLY A 105 2.12 4.40 30.25
N ARG A 106 2.26 5.50 30.99
CA ARG A 106 2.72 6.78 30.43
C ARG A 106 4.16 7.07 30.82
N LEU A 107 5.00 7.27 29.81
CA LEU A 107 6.42 7.63 29.97
C LEU A 107 6.69 8.96 29.28
N GLU A 108 7.42 9.85 29.95
CA GLU A 108 7.70 11.20 29.46
C GLU A 108 9.14 11.58 29.75
N ALA A 109 9.82 12.17 28.76
CA ALA A 109 11.15 12.72 28.95
C ALA A 109 11.36 13.95 28.06
N THR A 110 12.12 14.90 28.57
CA THR A 110 12.54 16.08 27.82
C THR A 110 13.95 15.86 27.27
N THR A 111 14.18 16.26 26.02
CA THR A 111 15.49 16.19 25.37
C THR A 111 15.67 17.36 24.42
N THR A 112 16.87 17.54 23.88
CA THR A 112 17.14 18.54 22.84
C THR A 112 17.28 17.86 21.48
N LEU A 113 16.38 18.17 20.54
CA LEU A 113 16.45 17.72 19.14
C LEU A 113 16.50 18.94 18.22
N ALA A 114 17.36 18.91 17.20
CA ALA A 114 17.54 20.05 16.28
C ALA A 114 17.76 21.41 16.99
N GLY A 115 18.41 21.43 18.15
CA GLY A 115 18.66 22.66 18.94
C GLY A 115 17.39 23.26 19.58
N ARG A 116 16.36 22.45 19.81
CA ARG A 116 15.12 22.82 20.51
C ARG A 116 14.86 21.83 21.63
N GLU A 117 14.40 22.34 22.77
CA GLU A 117 13.86 21.49 23.83
C GLU A 117 12.52 20.90 23.37
N VAL A 118 12.39 19.59 23.48
CA VAL A 118 11.19 18.84 23.09
C VAL A 118 10.81 17.85 24.17
N GLU A 119 9.51 17.68 24.38
CA GLU A 119 8.94 16.66 25.25
C GLU A 119 8.55 15.45 24.38
N ILE A 120 9.08 14.28 24.70
CA ILE A 120 8.68 13.02 24.08
C ILE A 120 7.79 12.29 25.08
N SER A 121 6.59 11.90 24.65
CA SER A 121 5.60 11.23 25.49
C SER A 121 5.06 9.97 24.80
N GLY A 122 5.13 8.83 25.49
CA GLY A 122 4.79 7.52 24.96
C GLY A 122 3.83 6.73 25.84
N LEU A 123 2.99 5.93 25.20
CA LEU A 123 2.02 5.03 25.83
C LEU A 123 2.26 3.59 25.33
N PRO A 124 3.27 2.87 25.85
CA PRO A 124 3.41 1.45 25.58
C PRO A 124 2.14 0.69 25.99
N ASP A 125 1.68 -0.23 25.14
CA ASP A 125 0.48 -1.01 25.43
C ASP A 125 0.64 -1.80 26.73
N PHE A 126 1.77 -2.47 26.93
CA PHE A 126 2.03 -3.25 28.14
C PHE A 126 3.45 -2.99 28.67
N MET A 127 3.55 -2.78 29.98
CA MET A 127 4.79 -2.92 30.73
C MET A 127 4.62 -4.13 31.65
N LEU A 128 5.46 -5.15 31.43
CA LEU A 128 5.36 -6.45 32.09
C LEU A 128 6.49 -6.62 33.10
N PRO A 129 6.22 -6.99 34.36
CA PRO A 129 7.27 -7.23 35.34
C PRO A 129 8.16 -8.38 34.87
N ALA A 130 9.47 -8.20 34.99
CA ALA A 130 10.50 -9.19 34.68
C ALA A 130 11.39 -9.41 35.90
N ARG A 131 12.39 -10.30 35.77
CA ARG A 131 13.34 -10.56 36.87
C ARG A 131 14.09 -9.30 37.28
N ASP A 132 14.53 -8.52 36.30
CA ASP A 132 15.33 -7.32 36.46
C ASP A 132 14.67 -6.18 35.65
N GLY A 133 13.71 -5.47 36.26
CA GLY A 133 12.96 -4.38 35.63
C GLY A 133 11.68 -4.83 34.90
N TYR A 134 11.28 -4.10 33.86
CA TYR A 134 10.08 -4.37 33.08
C TYR A 134 10.39 -4.58 31.60
N ALA A 135 9.69 -5.54 30.99
CA ALA A 135 9.64 -5.66 29.53
C ALA A 135 8.56 -4.74 28.96
N ILE A 136 8.90 -3.98 27.93
CA ILE A 136 7.95 -3.17 27.16
C ILE A 136 7.41 -4.03 26.02
N ARG A 137 6.10 -4.14 25.93
CA ARG A 137 5.43 -4.92 24.89
C ARG A 137 4.34 -4.12 24.20
N ASP A 138 4.36 -4.16 22.88
CA ASP A 138 3.38 -3.50 22.01
C ASP A 138 2.67 -4.56 21.14
N SER A 139 1.35 -4.46 21.01
CA SER A 139 0.53 -5.45 20.30
C SER A 139 0.24 -4.99 18.88
N LYS A 140 0.67 -5.78 17.89
CA LYS A 140 0.49 -5.47 16.46
C LYS A 140 -0.25 -6.61 15.76
N LEU A 141 -1.32 -6.24 15.03
CA LEU A 141 -2.11 -7.19 14.23
C LEU A 141 -1.27 -7.92 13.17
N ASN A 142 -0.18 -7.32 12.72
CA ASN A 142 0.72 -7.93 11.75
C ASN A 142 1.36 -9.20 12.31
N ARG A 143 1.28 -10.29 11.55
CA ARG A 143 1.84 -11.59 11.94
C ARG A 143 3.36 -11.67 11.90
N ARG A 144 4.05 -10.74 11.24
CA ARG A 144 5.51 -10.69 11.13
C ARG A 144 6.01 -9.25 11.28
N VAL A 145 7.11 -9.08 12.00
CA VAL A 145 7.85 -7.82 12.12
C VAL A 145 9.13 -7.96 11.29
N GLY A 146 9.31 -7.09 10.30
CA GLY A 146 10.45 -7.09 9.40
C GLY A 146 10.75 -5.69 8.89
N SER A 147 11.59 -5.54 7.87
CA SER A 147 12.01 -4.24 7.32
C SER A 147 10.84 -3.33 6.91
N GLY A 148 9.72 -3.89 6.45
CA GLY A 148 8.51 -3.12 6.11
C GLY A 148 7.74 -2.54 7.30
N GLN A 149 8.15 -2.84 8.54
CA GLN A 149 7.53 -2.41 9.80
C GLN A 149 8.49 -1.55 10.64
N GLU A 150 9.41 -0.84 10.00
CA GLU A 150 10.40 0.02 10.67
C GLU A 150 9.79 0.98 11.72
N HIS A 151 8.60 1.54 11.45
CA HIS A 151 7.89 2.38 12.42
C HIS A 151 7.57 1.67 13.74
N VAL A 152 7.32 0.35 13.73
CA VAL A 152 7.08 -0.45 14.95
C VAL A 152 8.38 -0.59 15.75
N ARG A 153 9.50 -0.86 15.05
CA ARG A 153 10.82 -0.92 15.68
C ARG A 153 11.17 0.40 16.34
N LEU A 154 11.08 1.51 15.60
CA LEU A 154 11.36 2.85 16.12
C LEU A 154 10.43 3.23 17.28
N GLN A 155 9.16 2.83 17.23
CA GLN A 155 8.21 3.04 18.32
C GLN A 155 8.64 2.32 19.60
N LEU A 156 9.00 1.04 19.53
CA LEU A 156 9.49 0.28 20.69
C LEU A 156 10.84 0.81 21.18
N GLU A 157 11.73 1.20 20.29
CA GLU A 157 13.01 1.80 20.64
C GLU A 157 12.83 3.15 21.35
N ALA A 158 11.87 3.97 20.91
CA ALA A 158 11.50 5.19 21.63
C ALA A 158 10.91 4.89 23.02
N TYR A 159 10.10 3.85 23.16
CA TYR A 159 9.62 3.42 24.48
C TYR A 159 10.76 2.92 25.37
N GLY A 160 11.74 2.21 24.82
CA GLY A 160 12.94 1.79 25.55
C GLY A 160 13.74 2.99 26.06
N TRP A 161 13.93 4.00 25.20
CA TRP A 161 14.58 5.25 25.58
C TRP A 161 13.79 6.01 26.65
N LEU A 162 12.48 6.12 26.51
CA LEU A 162 11.61 6.76 27.51
C LEU A 162 11.67 6.02 28.86
N TYR A 163 11.67 4.69 28.83
CA TYR A 163 11.82 3.86 30.03
C TYR A 163 13.16 4.12 30.71
N GLU A 164 14.26 4.06 29.97
CA GLU A 164 15.61 4.29 30.49
C GLU A 164 15.77 5.71 31.08
N ARG A 165 15.17 6.72 30.44
CA ARG A 165 15.16 8.09 30.98
C ARG A 165 14.34 8.23 32.25
N THR A 166 13.30 7.43 32.41
CA THR A 166 12.40 7.47 33.57
C THR A 166 13.01 6.73 34.77
N PHE A 167 13.60 5.56 34.55
CA PHE A 167 14.01 4.65 35.61
C PHE A 167 15.53 4.54 35.80
N GLY A 168 16.34 5.12 34.89
CA GLY A 168 17.80 5.13 34.98
C GLY A 168 18.49 3.86 34.48
N GLU A 169 17.73 2.85 34.06
CA GLU A 169 18.21 1.58 33.52
C GLU A 169 17.36 1.15 32.31
N PRO A 170 17.93 0.40 31.34
CA PRO A 170 17.18 -0.05 30.17
C PRO A 170 16.04 -1.01 30.55
N PRO A 171 14.99 -1.12 29.72
CA PRO A 171 13.95 -2.13 29.94
C PRO A 171 14.53 -3.54 29.81
N ALA A 172 13.93 -4.49 30.50
CA ALA A 172 14.34 -5.90 30.48
C ALA A 172 14.27 -6.51 29.07
N ALA A 173 13.31 -6.07 28.26
CA ALA A 173 13.17 -6.43 26.86
C ALA A 173 12.25 -5.44 26.13
N LEU A 174 12.44 -5.31 24.82
CA LEU A 174 11.45 -4.73 23.90
C LEU A 174 10.76 -5.87 23.14
N GLN A 175 9.44 -5.88 23.12
CA GLN A 175 8.65 -7.01 22.62
C GLN A 175 7.52 -6.56 21.70
N VAL A 176 7.32 -7.30 20.61
CA VAL A 176 6.09 -7.21 19.80
C VAL A 176 5.26 -8.46 20.06
N HIS A 177 4.01 -8.29 20.48
CA HIS A 177 3.00 -9.33 20.40
C HIS A 177 2.38 -9.28 19.00
N ALA A 178 2.72 -10.26 18.17
CA ALA A 178 2.32 -10.32 16.77
C ALA A 178 0.92 -10.92 16.60
N GLY A 179 0.29 -10.67 15.44
CA GLY A 179 -1.02 -11.23 15.08
C GLY A 179 -1.13 -12.76 15.14
N SER A 180 0.00 -13.46 15.06
CA SER A 180 0.09 -14.92 15.24
C SER A 180 -0.05 -15.37 16.70
N GLY A 181 0.05 -14.44 17.65
CA GLY A 181 0.20 -14.71 19.09
C GLY A 181 1.66 -14.92 19.53
N GLU A 182 2.61 -14.92 18.59
CA GLU A 182 4.04 -15.01 18.88
C GLU A 182 4.54 -13.73 19.57
N ILE A 183 5.49 -13.88 20.49
CA ILE A 183 6.21 -12.77 21.11
C ILE A 183 7.59 -12.66 20.47
N LEU A 184 7.82 -11.58 19.73
CA LEU A 184 9.09 -11.27 19.11
C LEU A 184 9.86 -10.29 20.00
N THR A 185 11.11 -10.60 20.34
CA THR A 185 11.98 -9.68 21.09
C THR A 185 12.83 -8.86 20.12
N LEU A 186 12.97 -7.56 20.37
CA LEU A 186 13.83 -6.65 19.62
C LEU A 186 15.04 -6.24 20.46
N ASP A 187 16.18 -6.07 19.79
CA ASP A 187 17.37 -5.51 20.41
C ASP A 187 17.17 -4.02 20.69
N TYR A 188 17.53 -3.58 21.90
CA TYR A 188 17.46 -2.19 22.29
C TYR A 188 18.78 -1.48 21.99
N GLY A 189 18.75 -0.54 21.02
CA GLY A 189 19.90 0.23 20.58
C GLY A 189 20.17 1.53 21.35
N GLY A 190 19.56 1.74 22.53
CA GLY A 190 19.76 2.96 23.31
C GLY A 190 18.93 4.18 22.87
N GLY A 191 18.06 4.04 21.86
CA GLY A 191 17.17 5.10 21.41
C GLY A 191 17.69 5.95 20.24
N ASP A 192 18.92 5.75 19.80
CA ASP A 192 19.60 6.63 18.85
C ASP A 192 18.85 6.74 17.51
N ASP A 193 18.39 5.63 16.94
CA ASP A 193 17.65 5.63 15.67
C ASP A 193 16.29 6.34 15.82
N ALA A 194 15.62 6.10 16.96
CA ALA A 194 14.33 6.72 17.26
C ALA A 194 14.48 8.25 17.41
N LEU A 195 15.51 8.72 18.14
CA LEU A 195 15.81 10.14 18.28
C LEU A 195 16.20 10.78 16.94
N ALA A 196 17.00 10.10 16.12
CA ALA A 196 17.35 10.59 14.78
C ALA A 196 16.11 10.71 13.87
N ALA A 197 15.19 9.74 13.93
CA ALA A 197 13.92 9.79 13.21
C ALA A 197 13.02 10.92 13.74
N PHE A 198 12.93 11.11 15.05
CA PHE A 198 12.23 12.24 15.65
C PHE A 198 12.79 13.59 15.22
N GLU A 199 14.12 13.73 15.17
CA GLU A 199 14.75 14.96 14.69
C GLU A 199 14.36 15.26 13.24
N ARG A 200 14.29 14.24 12.36
CA ARG A 200 13.81 14.41 10.98
C ARG A 200 12.36 14.85 10.93
N ILE A 201 11.48 14.24 11.73
CA ILE A 201 10.07 14.64 11.84
C ILE A 201 9.99 16.09 12.30
N LEU A 202 10.72 16.46 13.35
CA LEU A 202 10.74 17.80 13.91
C LEU A 202 11.18 18.84 12.88
N ARG A 203 12.25 18.55 12.11
CA ARG A 203 12.70 19.44 11.03
C ARG A 203 11.57 19.73 10.04
N TYR A 204 10.81 18.72 9.61
CA TYR A 204 9.65 18.94 8.74
C TYR A 204 8.53 19.73 9.44
N ARG A 205 8.21 19.43 10.70
CA ARG A 205 7.16 20.17 11.44
C ARG A 205 7.48 21.67 11.55
N LEU A 206 8.75 22.02 11.67
CA LEU A 206 9.22 23.39 11.89
C LEU A 206 9.48 24.17 10.60
N LEU A 207 9.30 23.58 9.40
CA LEU A 207 9.44 24.33 8.16
C LEU A 207 8.34 25.40 8.06
N ALA A 208 8.75 26.65 7.83
CA ALA A 208 7.83 27.77 7.64
C ALA A 208 7.05 27.69 6.32
N GLU A 209 7.63 27.05 5.30
CA GLU A 209 7.02 26.82 3.99
C GLU A 209 6.83 25.33 3.73
N GLU A 210 5.87 25.00 2.86
CA GLU A 210 5.62 23.63 2.42
C GLU A 210 6.90 23.00 1.81
N PRO A 211 7.32 21.80 2.26
CA PRO A 211 8.51 21.14 1.75
C PRO A 211 8.39 20.84 0.26
N ARG A 212 9.44 21.19 -0.50
CA ARG A 212 9.49 21.02 -1.97
C ARG A 212 10.25 19.78 -2.41
N ASP A 213 10.86 19.05 -1.48
CA ASP A 213 11.64 17.82 -1.67
C ASP A 213 10.78 16.54 -1.67
N GLU A 214 9.45 16.70 -1.67
CA GLU A 214 8.50 15.60 -1.55
C GLU A 214 7.57 15.53 -2.76
N HIS A 215 7.86 14.59 -3.66
CA HIS A 215 7.13 14.43 -4.92
C HIS A 215 6.11 13.30 -4.87
N VAL A 216 5.06 13.37 -5.70
CA VAL A 216 4.07 12.29 -5.77
C VAL A 216 4.64 11.04 -6.43
N GLY A 217 4.07 9.88 -6.12
CA GLY A 217 4.32 8.63 -6.82
C GLY A 217 3.23 7.63 -6.47
N VAL A 218 2.82 6.76 -7.41
CA VAL A 218 1.66 5.87 -7.22
C VAL A 218 1.82 5.00 -5.97
N SER A 219 2.94 4.30 -5.83
CA SER A 219 3.21 3.45 -4.66
C SER A 219 3.46 4.26 -3.38
N LYS A 220 4.10 5.43 -3.50
CA LYS A 220 4.39 6.35 -2.38
C LYS A 220 3.11 6.92 -1.75
N CYS A 221 2.15 7.27 -2.60
CA CYS A 221 0.92 7.96 -2.20
C CYS A 221 -0.27 7.01 -2.05
N GLY A 222 -0.13 5.71 -2.39
CA GLY A 222 -1.18 4.71 -2.23
C GLY A 222 -1.58 4.55 -0.76
N GLY A 223 -2.84 4.83 -0.43
CA GLY A 223 -3.34 4.82 0.95
C GLY A 223 -2.97 6.04 1.80
N CYS A 224 -2.43 7.11 1.22
CA CYS A 224 -2.14 8.36 1.94
C CYS A 224 -3.40 9.23 2.07
N GLY A 225 -3.74 9.66 3.28
CA GLY A 225 -4.88 10.54 3.56
C GLY A 225 -4.83 11.92 2.87
N PHE A 226 -3.64 12.38 2.48
CA PHE A 226 -3.46 13.62 1.72
C PHE A 226 -3.44 13.45 0.20
N ARG A 227 -3.70 12.23 -0.32
CA ARG A 227 -3.64 11.98 -1.77
C ARG A 227 -4.63 12.88 -2.53
N SER A 228 -5.83 13.13 -1.97
CA SER A 228 -6.84 14.03 -2.56
C SER A 228 -6.37 15.48 -2.68
N ARG A 229 -5.40 15.92 -1.88
CA ARG A 229 -4.75 17.23 -1.99
C ARG A 229 -3.56 17.20 -2.95
N CYS A 230 -2.62 16.31 -2.72
CA CYS A 230 -1.32 16.34 -3.41
C CYS A 230 -1.42 15.87 -4.86
N TRP A 231 -2.27 14.89 -5.14
CA TRP A 231 -2.37 14.28 -6.46
C TRP A 231 -2.95 15.23 -7.51
N PRO A 232 -4.08 15.93 -7.28
CA PRO A 232 -4.58 16.91 -8.25
C PRO A 232 -3.60 18.03 -8.54
N ALA A 233 -2.89 18.53 -7.51
CA ALA A 233 -1.85 19.55 -7.70
C ALA A 233 -0.67 19.06 -8.56
N ALA A 234 -0.31 17.77 -8.45
CA ALA A 234 0.70 17.18 -9.33
C ALA A 234 0.19 17.03 -10.78
N VAL A 235 -1.08 16.63 -10.96
CA VAL A 235 -1.74 16.57 -12.28
C VAL A 235 -1.76 17.94 -12.94
N GLU A 236 -2.18 18.98 -12.22
CA GLU A 236 -2.21 20.36 -12.72
C GLU A 236 -0.83 20.86 -13.16
N ARG A 237 0.20 20.54 -12.37
CA ARG A 237 1.60 20.88 -12.68
C ARG A 237 2.23 20.01 -13.75
N GLN A 238 1.54 18.95 -14.19
CA GLN A 238 2.07 17.93 -15.09
C GLN A 238 3.40 17.36 -14.55
N ASP A 239 3.42 16.98 -13.28
CA ASP A 239 4.61 16.53 -12.57
C ASP A 239 5.16 15.20 -13.15
N VAL A 240 6.49 15.05 -13.20
CA VAL A 240 7.14 13.80 -13.64
C VAL A 240 6.85 12.61 -12.72
N GLY A 241 6.44 12.85 -11.46
CA GLY A 241 6.00 11.82 -10.52
C GLY A 241 4.72 11.08 -10.95
N LEU A 242 4.01 11.59 -11.96
CA LEU A 242 2.86 10.93 -12.58
C LEU A 242 3.24 9.79 -13.54
N ILE A 243 4.51 9.72 -13.96
CA ILE A 243 4.96 8.77 -15.00
C ILE A 243 4.96 7.35 -14.42
N PRO A 244 4.23 6.38 -15.00
CA PRO A 244 4.32 5.00 -14.58
C PRO A 244 5.73 4.45 -14.81
N PHE A 245 6.19 3.60 -13.88
CA PHE A 245 7.54 3.00 -13.84
C PHE A 245 8.70 3.95 -13.54
N ALA A 246 8.44 5.24 -13.33
CA ALA A 246 9.43 6.14 -12.75
C ALA A 246 9.59 5.78 -11.26
N ASP A 247 10.80 5.39 -10.87
CA ASP A 247 11.11 5.20 -9.45
C ASP A 247 11.40 6.54 -8.78
N ARG A 248 11.33 6.52 -7.44
CA ARG A 248 11.57 7.69 -6.61
C ARG A 248 12.90 8.38 -6.91
N GLY A 249 13.98 7.62 -7.08
CA GLY A 249 15.30 8.19 -7.32
C GLY A 249 15.35 8.98 -8.62
N LEU A 250 14.70 8.49 -9.68
CA LEU A 250 14.56 9.24 -10.94
C LEU A 250 13.72 10.51 -10.75
N ILE A 251 12.59 10.42 -10.04
CA ILE A 251 11.70 11.59 -9.81
C ILE A 251 12.45 12.67 -9.03
N ASP A 252 13.05 12.30 -7.90
CA ASP A 252 13.82 13.21 -7.05
C ASP A 252 14.96 13.85 -7.86
N ARG A 253 15.71 13.06 -8.65
CA ARG A 253 16.79 13.55 -9.51
C ARG A 253 16.31 14.56 -10.56
N LEU A 254 15.18 14.29 -11.23
CA LEU A 254 14.61 15.18 -12.24
C LEU A 254 14.16 16.51 -11.62
N HIS A 255 13.60 16.49 -10.41
CA HIS A 255 13.25 17.71 -9.68
C HIS A 255 14.50 18.52 -9.27
N GLU A 256 15.54 17.86 -8.76
CA GLU A 256 16.81 18.51 -8.36
C GLU A 256 17.47 19.31 -9.49
N GLU A 257 17.44 18.80 -10.73
CA GLU A 257 18.02 19.47 -11.90
C GLU A 257 17.04 20.42 -12.63
N GLY A 258 15.83 20.60 -12.09
CA GLY A 258 14.80 21.48 -12.64
C GLY A 258 14.08 20.95 -13.88
N THR A 259 14.02 19.62 -14.05
CA THR A 259 13.24 18.90 -15.08
C THR A 259 11.99 18.26 -14.45
N SER A 260 11.24 19.05 -13.68
CA SER A 260 10.15 18.55 -12.81
C SER A 260 8.81 18.27 -13.50
N THR A 261 8.65 18.62 -14.78
CA THR A 261 7.37 18.48 -15.49
C THR A 261 7.50 17.64 -16.76
N LEU A 262 6.38 17.04 -17.21
CA LEU A 262 6.33 16.24 -18.44
C LEU A 262 6.83 17.03 -19.67
N PRO A 263 6.44 18.30 -19.91
CA PRO A 263 6.96 19.07 -21.03
C PRO A 263 8.48 19.28 -20.95
N LEU A 264 9.01 19.61 -19.77
CA LEU A 264 10.46 19.81 -19.58
C LEU A 264 11.24 18.51 -19.81
N LEU A 265 10.72 17.37 -19.33
CA LEU A 265 11.32 16.06 -19.57
C LEU A 265 11.42 15.78 -21.06
N LEU A 266 10.34 15.98 -21.82
CA LEU A 266 10.30 15.69 -23.25
C LEU A 266 11.12 16.67 -24.11
N ASP A 267 11.33 17.90 -23.64
CA ASP A 267 12.17 18.90 -24.29
C ASP A 267 13.67 18.61 -24.08
N ARG A 268 14.06 18.28 -22.85
CA ARG A 268 15.48 18.12 -22.47
C ARG A 268 16.06 16.75 -22.82
N TYR A 269 15.23 15.71 -22.78
CA TYR A 269 15.68 14.33 -22.89
C TYR A 269 15.17 13.62 -24.14
N ASP A 270 16.11 13.00 -24.84
CA ASP A 270 15.84 11.86 -25.71
C ASP A 270 16.15 10.55 -24.96
N ALA A 271 15.86 9.41 -25.59
CA ALA A 271 16.04 8.10 -24.96
C ALA A 271 17.51 7.80 -24.61
N ALA A 272 18.48 8.31 -25.36
CA ALA A 272 19.90 8.08 -25.10
C ALA A 272 20.37 8.90 -23.89
N LYS A 273 20.04 10.19 -23.87
CA LYS A 273 20.36 11.07 -22.74
C LYS A 273 19.71 10.60 -21.44
N LEU A 274 18.44 10.21 -21.49
CA LEU A 274 17.75 9.73 -20.29
C LEU A 274 18.34 8.41 -19.81
N ALA A 275 18.77 7.53 -20.72
CA ALA A 275 19.40 6.27 -20.36
C ALA A 275 20.70 6.46 -19.58
N GLU A 276 21.45 7.51 -19.87
CA GLU A 276 22.71 7.86 -19.20
C GLU A 276 22.50 8.60 -17.87
N LEU A 277 21.29 9.13 -17.59
CA LEU A 277 21.02 9.86 -16.36
C LEU A 277 21.17 8.93 -15.14
N GLU A 278 22.12 9.26 -14.27
CA GLU A 278 22.34 8.56 -13.01
C GLU A 278 21.36 9.04 -11.94
N ARG A 279 20.83 8.09 -11.17
CA ARG A 279 19.91 8.33 -10.07
C ARG A 279 20.15 7.31 -8.96
N PRO A 280 19.90 7.67 -7.69
CA PRO A 280 19.95 6.72 -6.60
C PRO A 280 18.91 5.63 -6.80
N THR A 281 19.26 4.41 -6.46
CA THR A 281 18.33 3.27 -6.45
C THR A 281 17.97 2.90 -5.01
N TRP A 282 17.14 1.89 -4.83
CA TRP A 282 16.61 1.50 -3.52
C TRP A 282 17.69 1.19 -2.47
N ASP A 283 18.91 0.81 -2.89
CA ASP A 283 20.07 0.55 -2.03
C ASP A 283 21.01 1.76 -1.88
N GLY A 284 20.61 2.94 -2.36
CA GLY A 284 21.39 4.17 -2.32
C GLY A 284 22.47 4.28 -3.40
N THR A 285 22.71 3.25 -4.20
CA THR A 285 23.74 3.29 -5.25
C THR A 285 23.25 4.09 -6.45
N LEU A 286 24.09 4.99 -6.96
CA LEU A 286 23.84 5.68 -8.23
C LEU A 286 23.96 4.70 -9.39
N ARG A 287 22.91 4.61 -10.20
CA ARG A 287 22.89 3.77 -11.41
C ARG A 287 22.22 4.55 -12.56
N PRO A 288 22.53 4.26 -13.82
CA PRO A 288 21.86 4.86 -14.98
C PRO A 288 20.40 4.37 -15.11
N VAL A 289 19.51 5.17 -15.73
CA VAL A 289 18.13 4.75 -16.04
C VAL A 289 18.10 3.54 -16.97
N GLY A 290 18.98 3.51 -17.96
CA GLY A 290 19.16 2.39 -18.86
C GLY A 290 18.02 2.19 -19.88
N PRO A 291 17.78 0.94 -20.34
CA PRO A 291 16.94 0.64 -21.52
C PRO A 291 15.47 1.07 -21.42
N ARG A 292 14.93 1.23 -20.20
CA ARG A 292 13.52 1.65 -20.00
C ARG A 292 13.26 3.13 -20.35
N SER A 293 14.28 3.89 -20.74
CA SER A 293 14.16 5.32 -21.05
C SER A 293 13.18 5.62 -22.18
N GLU A 294 13.17 4.81 -23.24
CA GLU A 294 12.21 4.95 -24.34
C GLU A 294 10.76 4.74 -23.85
N ARG A 295 10.55 3.78 -22.94
CA ARG A 295 9.25 3.53 -22.31
C ARG A 295 8.82 4.71 -21.43
N LEU A 296 9.71 5.25 -20.59
CA LEU A 296 9.42 6.40 -19.73
C LEU A 296 9.00 7.63 -20.54
N LEU A 297 9.75 7.97 -21.60
CA LEU A 297 9.42 9.10 -22.49
C LEU A 297 8.11 8.85 -23.24
N THR A 298 7.81 7.61 -23.63
CA THR A 298 6.54 7.29 -24.30
C THR A 298 5.35 7.39 -23.35
N ASN A 299 5.48 6.96 -22.10
CA ASN A 299 4.45 7.19 -21.08
C ASN A 299 4.27 8.68 -20.76
N ALA A 300 5.36 9.45 -20.69
CA ALA A 300 5.28 10.90 -20.51
C ALA A 300 4.53 11.58 -21.66
N ARG A 301 4.74 11.14 -22.91
CA ARG A 301 3.96 11.60 -24.08
C ARG A 301 2.49 11.20 -23.98
N ALA A 302 2.19 9.95 -23.61
CA ALA A 302 0.80 9.50 -23.45
C ALA A 302 0.05 10.34 -22.42
N LEU A 303 0.68 10.60 -21.27
CA LEU A 303 0.14 11.49 -20.23
C LEU A 303 -0.03 12.93 -20.74
N LEU A 304 0.97 13.50 -21.42
CA LEU A 304 0.89 14.88 -21.92
C LEU A 304 -0.21 15.06 -22.97
N GLU A 305 -0.34 14.09 -23.87
CA GLU A 305 -1.32 14.11 -24.97
C GLU A 305 -2.70 13.58 -24.55
N GLN A 306 -2.85 13.10 -23.30
CA GLN A 306 -4.08 12.53 -22.75
C GLN A 306 -4.69 11.45 -23.66
N ARG A 307 -3.83 10.61 -24.26
CA ARG A 307 -4.25 9.51 -25.13
C ARG A 307 -3.32 8.32 -25.03
N ALA A 308 -3.87 7.14 -25.29
CA ALA A 308 -3.07 5.93 -25.44
C ALA A 308 -2.19 6.02 -26.71
N ILE A 309 -0.99 5.45 -26.61
CA ILE A 309 -0.03 5.32 -27.71
C ILE A 309 0.26 3.82 -27.87
N LEU A 310 -0.11 3.25 -29.02
CA LEU A 310 0.30 1.89 -29.35
C LEU A 310 1.81 1.90 -29.64
N ILE A 311 2.52 0.98 -29.01
CA ILE A 311 3.96 0.78 -29.16
C ILE A 311 4.19 -0.44 -30.04
N GLU A 312 3.46 -1.52 -29.78
CA GLU A 312 3.41 -2.70 -30.62
C GLU A 312 2.04 -3.37 -30.54
N PRO A 313 1.67 -4.20 -31.54
CA PRO A 313 0.43 -4.97 -31.48
C PRO A 313 0.39 -5.84 -30.21
N PRO A 314 -0.74 -5.87 -29.47
CA PRO A 314 -0.87 -6.74 -28.31
C PRO A 314 -0.83 -8.20 -28.73
N ASP A 315 0.08 -8.97 -28.12
CA ASP A 315 0.24 -10.40 -28.37
C ASP A 315 -0.80 -11.20 -27.58
N ILE A 316 -2.04 -11.16 -28.05
CA ILE A 316 -3.18 -11.89 -27.49
C ILE A 316 -3.47 -13.07 -28.41
N PRO A 317 -3.37 -14.33 -27.93
CA PRO A 317 -3.69 -15.51 -28.74
C PRO A 317 -5.10 -15.43 -29.31
N ASP A 318 -5.24 -15.72 -30.61
CA ASP A 318 -6.54 -15.76 -31.28
C ASP A 318 -7.34 -16.97 -30.82
N HIS A 319 -8.42 -16.73 -30.08
CA HIS A 319 -9.42 -17.72 -29.73
C HIS A 319 -10.82 -17.11 -29.86
N SER A 320 -11.84 -17.94 -30.05
CA SER A 320 -13.21 -17.44 -30.25
C SER A 320 -13.94 -17.10 -28.95
N THR A 321 -13.47 -17.61 -27.82
CA THR A 321 -14.05 -17.45 -26.48
C THR A 321 -12.92 -17.37 -25.44
N TYR A 322 -13.03 -16.57 -24.39
CA TYR A 322 -11.98 -16.45 -23.37
C TYR A 322 -12.61 -16.57 -22.00
N VAL A 323 -11.96 -17.29 -21.08
CA VAL A 323 -12.43 -17.37 -19.69
C VAL A 323 -11.72 -16.30 -18.89
N MET A 324 -12.43 -15.26 -18.47
CA MET A 324 -11.87 -14.31 -17.51
C MET A 324 -11.78 -14.98 -16.15
N PHE A 325 -10.66 -14.77 -15.47
CA PHE A 325 -10.31 -15.42 -14.22
C PHE A 325 -9.71 -14.41 -13.23
N ASP A 326 -10.25 -14.38 -12.01
CA ASP A 326 -9.83 -13.47 -10.95
C ASP A 326 -10.07 -14.11 -9.57
N LEU A 327 -9.24 -13.73 -8.59
CA LEU A 327 -9.24 -14.30 -7.25
C LEU A 327 -9.44 -13.25 -6.16
N GLU A 328 -10.21 -13.61 -5.14
CA GLU A 328 -10.26 -12.85 -3.89
C GLU A 328 -9.61 -13.62 -2.75
N GLY A 329 -8.64 -13.00 -2.09
CA GLY A 329 -7.83 -13.68 -1.09
C GLY A 329 -7.37 -12.82 0.07
N MET A 330 -6.98 -13.49 1.15
CA MET A 330 -6.43 -12.88 2.36
C MET A 330 -4.89 -12.89 2.30
N PRO A 331 -4.22 -11.78 2.65
CA PRO A 331 -2.77 -11.69 2.62
C PRO A 331 -2.13 -12.43 3.82
N PRO A 332 -0.88 -12.90 3.70
CA PRO A 332 -0.16 -13.60 4.77
C PRO A 332 0.03 -12.79 6.04
N THR A 333 -0.06 -11.46 5.93
CA THR A 333 0.05 -10.55 7.07
C THR A 333 -1.15 -10.64 8.01
N ILE A 334 -2.28 -11.15 7.53
CA ILE A 334 -3.54 -11.27 8.26
C ILE A 334 -3.92 -12.74 8.45
N ASP A 335 -3.77 -13.56 7.40
CA ASP A 335 -4.14 -14.98 7.39
C ASP A 335 -2.93 -15.88 7.14
N GLU A 336 -2.69 -16.86 8.00
CA GLU A 336 -1.53 -17.77 7.89
C GLU A 336 -1.57 -18.62 6.63
N THR A 337 -2.77 -19.03 6.23
CA THR A 337 -2.97 -19.90 5.09
C THR A 337 -3.05 -19.13 3.78
N GLU A 338 -2.97 -17.79 3.80
CA GLU A 338 -3.18 -16.95 2.63
C GLU A 338 -4.41 -17.36 1.80
N LYS A 339 -5.54 -17.57 2.51
CA LYS A 339 -6.76 -18.19 1.98
C LYS A 339 -7.34 -17.40 0.81
N ILE A 340 -7.67 -18.10 -0.27
CA ILE A 340 -8.50 -17.63 -1.38
C ILE A 340 -9.95 -18.00 -1.09
N TYR A 341 -10.79 -16.99 -0.90
CA TYR A 341 -12.20 -17.18 -0.60
C TYR A 341 -13.12 -17.15 -1.82
N ILE A 342 -12.66 -16.62 -2.96
CA ILE A 342 -13.34 -16.72 -4.26
C ILE A 342 -12.36 -17.04 -5.39
N TRP A 343 -12.74 -18.02 -6.20
CA TRP A 343 -12.12 -18.37 -7.48
C TRP A 343 -13.11 -18.07 -8.61
N GLY A 344 -13.10 -16.86 -9.16
CA GLY A 344 -14.11 -16.38 -10.12
C GLY A 344 -13.77 -16.71 -11.56
N LEU A 345 -14.73 -17.27 -12.30
CA LEU A 345 -14.57 -17.69 -13.69
C LEU A 345 -15.78 -17.27 -14.53
N GLN A 346 -15.54 -16.68 -15.70
CA GLN A 346 -16.63 -16.40 -16.63
C GLN A 346 -16.16 -16.39 -18.09
N PRO A 347 -16.80 -17.20 -18.98
CA PRO A 347 -16.48 -17.17 -20.40
C PRO A 347 -17.18 -16.00 -21.13
N PHE A 348 -16.42 -15.31 -21.98
CA PHE A 348 -16.83 -14.22 -22.86
C PHE A 348 -16.42 -14.49 -24.31
N GLY A 349 -17.00 -13.77 -25.27
CA GLY A 349 -16.72 -13.93 -26.70
C GLY A 349 -17.86 -14.62 -27.45
N ARG A 350 -17.55 -15.59 -28.31
CA ARG A 350 -18.53 -16.26 -29.18
C ARG A 350 -19.46 -17.19 -28.41
N MET A 351 -18.95 -17.88 -27.38
CA MET A 351 -19.73 -18.74 -26.50
C MET A 351 -19.71 -18.17 -25.08
N PRO A 352 -20.42 -17.05 -24.82
CA PRO A 352 -20.49 -16.47 -23.49
C PRO A 352 -21.27 -17.40 -22.56
N GLY A 353 -20.97 -17.33 -21.26
CA GLY A 353 -21.61 -18.16 -20.25
C GLY A 353 -21.78 -17.44 -18.91
N PRO A 354 -22.47 -18.07 -17.95
CA PRO A 354 -22.72 -17.48 -16.65
C PRO A 354 -21.42 -17.36 -15.84
N PHE A 355 -21.43 -16.44 -14.88
CA PHE A 355 -20.44 -16.38 -13.81
C PHE A 355 -20.47 -17.68 -13.00
N ARG A 356 -19.29 -18.25 -12.75
CA ARG A 356 -19.02 -19.46 -11.96
C ARG A 356 -18.01 -19.10 -10.89
N ALA A 357 -18.12 -19.69 -9.71
CA ALA A 357 -17.16 -19.43 -8.63
C ALA A 357 -16.94 -20.65 -7.73
N GLY A 358 -15.67 -20.91 -7.41
CA GLY A 358 -15.30 -21.69 -6.23
C GLY A 358 -15.32 -20.77 -5.01
N VAL A 359 -16.23 -20.99 -4.06
CA VAL A 359 -16.35 -20.17 -2.86
C VAL A 359 -15.92 -20.97 -1.64
N ALA A 360 -14.99 -20.41 -0.87
CA ALA A 360 -14.51 -21.10 0.32
C ALA A 360 -15.56 -21.06 1.44
N GLY A 361 -15.78 -22.21 2.08
CA GLY A 361 -16.59 -22.26 3.30
C GLY A 361 -15.92 -21.51 4.46
N PHE A 362 -16.70 -21.19 5.51
CA PHE A 362 -16.21 -20.53 6.72
C PHE A 362 -15.63 -21.52 7.75
N GLY A 363 -15.76 -22.82 7.53
CA GLY A 363 -15.19 -23.87 8.39
C GLY A 363 -13.71 -24.14 8.13
N PRO A 364 -13.06 -24.99 8.96
CA PRO A 364 -11.62 -25.30 8.86
C PRO A 364 -11.18 -25.93 7.53
N ARG A 365 -12.10 -26.53 6.78
CA ARG A 365 -11.84 -27.12 5.45
C ARG A 365 -12.35 -26.26 4.29
N GLY A 366 -12.96 -25.12 4.58
CA GLY A 366 -13.63 -24.31 3.57
C GLY A 366 -12.68 -23.83 2.47
N ASP A 367 -11.41 -23.61 2.80
CA ASP A 367 -10.38 -23.28 1.81
C ASP A 367 -10.20 -24.38 0.74
N ARG A 368 -10.13 -25.63 1.17
CA ARG A 368 -10.05 -26.79 0.29
C ARG A 368 -11.33 -27.00 -0.51
N GLU A 369 -12.49 -26.77 0.11
CA GLU A 369 -13.79 -26.90 -0.57
C GLU A 369 -13.91 -25.90 -1.72
N GLY A 370 -13.47 -24.65 -1.53
CA GLY A 370 -13.41 -23.64 -2.59
C GLY A 370 -12.52 -24.05 -3.76
N TRP A 371 -11.34 -24.60 -3.46
CA TRP A 371 -10.40 -25.14 -4.45
C TRP A 371 -10.99 -26.31 -5.26
N GLU A 372 -11.62 -27.28 -4.59
CA GLU A 372 -12.21 -28.44 -5.25
C GLU A 372 -13.39 -28.03 -6.17
N VAL A 373 -14.18 -27.02 -5.77
CA VAL A 373 -15.23 -26.44 -6.63
C VAL A 373 -14.63 -25.69 -7.82
N PHE A 374 -13.57 -24.91 -7.62
CA PHE A 374 -12.84 -24.27 -8.72
C PHE A 374 -12.37 -25.28 -9.77
N LEU A 375 -11.73 -26.38 -9.35
CA LEU A 375 -11.29 -27.43 -10.27
C LEU A 375 -12.47 -28.05 -11.02
N ALA A 376 -13.60 -28.28 -10.34
CA ALA A 376 -14.78 -28.84 -10.99
C ALA A 376 -15.38 -27.88 -12.04
N GLU A 377 -15.45 -26.58 -11.76
CA GLU A 377 -15.94 -25.59 -12.72
C GLU A 377 -14.97 -25.36 -13.89
N ALA A 378 -13.66 -25.31 -13.62
CA ALA A 378 -12.64 -25.19 -14.65
C ALA A 378 -12.62 -26.41 -15.59
N ALA A 379 -12.79 -27.63 -15.05
CA ALA A 379 -12.90 -28.84 -15.84
C ALA A 379 -14.09 -28.78 -16.81
N LYS A 380 -15.27 -28.36 -16.33
CA LYS A 380 -16.45 -28.17 -17.18
C LYS A 380 -16.19 -27.16 -18.30
N LEU A 381 -15.55 -26.03 -17.99
CA LEU A 381 -15.22 -25.03 -19.01
C LEU A 381 -14.24 -25.56 -20.07
N LEU A 382 -13.22 -26.31 -19.65
CA LEU A 382 -12.28 -26.97 -20.58
C LEU A 382 -13.01 -27.97 -21.50
N ASP A 383 -13.93 -28.76 -20.94
CA ASP A 383 -14.73 -29.74 -21.70
C ASP A 383 -15.72 -29.05 -22.66
N GLU A 384 -16.33 -27.94 -22.24
CA GLU A 384 -17.32 -27.17 -23.01
C GLU A 384 -16.69 -26.31 -24.13
N LEU A 385 -15.53 -25.70 -23.85
CA LEU A 385 -14.95 -24.64 -24.69
C LEU A 385 -13.70 -25.08 -25.48
N GLY A 386 -13.08 -26.20 -25.10
CA GLY A 386 -11.84 -26.70 -25.67
C GLY A 386 -10.68 -26.67 -24.67
N ALA A 387 -9.75 -27.61 -24.83
CA ALA A 387 -8.60 -27.76 -23.93
C ALA A 387 -7.56 -26.63 -24.05
N ASP A 388 -7.65 -25.82 -25.09
CA ASP A 388 -6.80 -24.67 -25.41
C ASP A 388 -7.47 -23.31 -25.11
N VAL A 389 -8.63 -23.30 -24.43
CA VAL A 389 -9.32 -22.05 -24.08
C VAL A 389 -8.44 -21.22 -23.12
N PRO A 390 -8.15 -19.93 -23.43
CA PRO A 390 -7.32 -19.13 -22.54
C PRO A 390 -8.06 -18.70 -21.27
N PHE A 391 -7.38 -18.82 -20.13
CA PHE A 391 -7.81 -18.29 -18.83
C PHE A 391 -7.11 -16.94 -18.60
N VAL A 392 -7.82 -15.85 -18.90
CA VAL A 392 -7.29 -14.49 -18.92
C VAL A 392 -7.40 -13.88 -17.53
N HIS A 393 -6.29 -13.36 -17.02
CA HIS A 393 -6.20 -12.76 -15.70
C HIS A 393 -5.31 -11.49 -15.70
N TRP A 394 -5.25 -10.80 -14.57
CA TRP A 394 -4.50 -9.54 -14.44
C TRP A 394 -3.38 -9.63 -13.41
N ALA A 395 -2.14 -9.73 -13.89
CA ALA A 395 -0.90 -9.84 -13.11
C ALA A 395 -0.60 -11.23 -12.56
N SER A 396 0.50 -11.36 -11.81
CA SER A 396 1.06 -12.66 -11.40
C SER A 396 0.32 -13.36 -10.25
N TYR A 397 -0.69 -12.73 -9.66
CA TYR A 397 -1.31 -13.20 -8.42
C TYR A 397 -1.99 -14.56 -8.61
N GLU A 398 -2.78 -14.70 -9.66
CA GLU A 398 -3.57 -15.90 -9.95
C GLU A 398 -2.68 -17.14 -10.14
N ARG A 399 -1.61 -16.99 -10.95
CA ARG A 399 -0.62 -18.06 -11.15
C ARG A 399 0.05 -18.47 -9.84
N ALA A 400 0.46 -17.50 -9.03
CA ALA A 400 1.10 -17.77 -7.74
C ALA A 400 0.16 -18.54 -6.80
N LYS A 401 -1.13 -18.19 -6.79
CA LYS A 401 -2.13 -18.84 -5.96
C LYS A 401 -2.53 -20.22 -6.46
N ILE A 402 -2.65 -20.44 -7.77
CA ILE A 402 -2.85 -21.80 -8.30
C ILE A 402 -1.68 -22.71 -7.88
N ASN A 403 -0.42 -22.26 -8.02
CA ASN A 403 0.75 -23.04 -7.59
C ASN A 403 0.73 -23.35 -6.09
N LEU A 404 0.39 -22.36 -5.25
CA LEU A 404 0.26 -22.55 -3.80
C LEU A 404 -0.81 -23.62 -3.46
N TYR A 405 -1.94 -23.62 -4.17
CA TYR A 405 -3.03 -24.56 -3.91
C TYR A 405 -2.76 -25.95 -4.50
N LEU A 406 -2.03 -26.03 -5.61
CA LEU A 406 -1.48 -27.26 -6.14
C LEU A 406 -0.56 -27.95 -5.11
N GLU A 407 0.36 -27.20 -4.52
CA GLU A 407 1.23 -27.72 -3.46
C GLU A 407 0.43 -28.17 -2.22
N ARG A 408 -0.58 -27.38 -1.84
CA ARG A 408 -1.37 -27.61 -0.62
C ARG A 408 -2.34 -28.78 -0.71
N TYR A 409 -3.04 -28.92 -1.83
CA TYR A 409 -4.18 -29.84 -1.98
C TYR A 409 -4.05 -30.82 -3.14
N GLY A 410 -3.13 -30.58 -4.08
CA GLY A 410 -2.94 -31.38 -5.28
C GLY A 410 -4.01 -31.17 -6.34
N ASP A 411 -3.82 -31.87 -7.47
CA ASP A 411 -4.68 -31.81 -8.65
C ASP A 411 -4.83 -33.21 -9.27
N ARG A 412 -5.74 -34.00 -8.69
CA ARG A 412 -5.95 -35.40 -9.14
C ARG A 412 -6.41 -35.52 -10.59
N GLY A 413 -7.01 -34.46 -11.15
CA GLY A 413 -7.58 -34.46 -12.49
C GLY A 413 -6.71 -33.74 -13.54
N GLY A 414 -5.53 -33.26 -13.17
CA GLY A 414 -4.68 -32.43 -14.03
C GLY A 414 -5.41 -31.17 -14.53
N VAL A 415 -6.41 -30.67 -13.81
CA VAL A 415 -7.22 -29.52 -14.22
C VAL A 415 -6.46 -28.22 -14.00
N ALA A 416 -5.88 -28.04 -12.82
CA ALA A 416 -5.12 -26.84 -12.50
C ALA A 416 -3.84 -26.73 -13.35
N GLU A 417 -3.18 -27.85 -13.65
CA GLU A 417 -2.07 -27.87 -14.61
C GLU A 417 -2.52 -27.37 -16.00
N ARG A 418 -3.66 -27.87 -16.52
CA ARG A 418 -4.23 -27.40 -17.79
C ARG A 418 -4.65 -25.92 -17.74
N VAL A 419 -5.17 -25.44 -16.61
CA VAL A 419 -5.44 -24.00 -16.44
C VAL A 419 -4.13 -23.21 -16.49
N LEU A 420 -3.08 -23.64 -15.78
CA LEU A 420 -1.77 -22.98 -15.78
C LEU A 420 -1.12 -22.90 -17.16
N GLU A 421 -1.27 -23.96 -17.96
CA GLU A 421 -0.81 -24.03 -19.36
C GLU A 421 -1.53 -23.01 -20.26
N ASN A 422 -2.79 -22.72 -19.95
CA ASN A 422 -3.63 -21.78 -20.69
C ASN A 422 -3.80 -20.40 -20.04
N LEU A 423 -3.09 -20.11 -18.93
CA LEU A 423 -3.15 -18.80 -18.29
C LEU A 423 -2.56 -17.71 -19.18
N LEU A 424 -3.35 -16.67 -19.44
CA LEU A 424 -2.97 -15.49 -20.21
C LEU A 424 -2.95 -14.26 -19.29
N ASP A 425 -1.75 -13.83 -18.88
CA ASP A 425 -1.57 -12.61 -18.08
C ASP A 425 -1.65 -11.38 -18.98
N LEU A 426 -2.72 -10.59 -18.81
CA LEU A 426 -2.99 -9.43 -19.66
C LEU A 426 -2.16 -8.19 -19.27
N LEU A 427 -1.64 -8.13 -18.04
CA LEU A 427 -0.85 -6.99 -17.56
C LEU A 427 0.47 -6.80 -18.32
N PRO A 428 1.36 -7.81 -18.48
CA PRO A 428 2.59 -7.64 -19.25
C PRO A 428 2.28 -7.30 -20.71
N ILE A 429 1.29 -7.94 -21.33
CA ILE A 429 0.85 -7.64 -22.70
C ILE A 429 0.43 -6.17 -22.81
N THR A 430 -0.39 -5.67 -21.87
CA THR A 430 -0.80 -4.26 -21.84
C THR A 430 0.40 -3.33 -21.72
N ARG A 431 1.31 -3.64 -20.78
CA ARG A 431 2.51 -2.83 -20.50
C ARG A 431 3.48 -2.80 -21.65
N GLU A 432 3.54 -3.84 -22.47
CA GLU A 432 4.39 -3.92 -23.66
C GLU A 432 3.72 -3.20 -24.83
N ALA A 433 2.47 -3.54 -25.12
CA ALA A 433 1.74 -3.05 -26.28
C ALA A 433 1.44 -1.55 -26.25
N VAL A 434 1.14 -0.96 -25.08
CA VAL A 434 0.54 0.39 -25.00
C VAL A 434 1.20 1.24 -23.92
N ALA A 435 1.45 2.51 -24.24
CA ALA A 435 1.63 3.55 -23.23
C ALA A 435 0.28 4.23 -22.97
N VAL A 436 -0.22 4.12 -21.74
CA VAL A 436 -1.52 4.68 -21.34
C VAL A 436 -1.38 6.10 -20.77
N PRO A 437 -2.40 6.97 -20.92
CA PRO A 437 -2.42 8.30 -20.33
C PRO A 437 -2.79 8.26 -18.83
N LEU A 438 -2.25 7.29 -18.11
CA LEU A 438 -2.56 7.00 -16.72
C LEU A 438 -1.27 6.81 -15.93
N SER A 439 -1.31 7.10 -14.64
CA SER A 439 -0.14 6.96 -13.77
C SER A 439 0.14 5.52 -13.35
N SER A 440 -0.82 4.60 -13.54
CA SER A 440 -0.65 3.18 -13.22
C SER A 440 -1.30 2.27 -14.25
N TYR A 441 -0.87 1.01 -14.23
CA TYR A 441 -1.46 -0.09 -14.99
C TYR A 441 -2.21 -1.05 -14.05
N SER A 442 -2.88 -0.52 -13.02
CA SER A 442 -3.87 -1.35 -12.30
C SER A 442 -5.08 -1.57 -13.20
N LEU A 443 -5.80 -2.69 -13.04
CA LEU A 443 -6.99 -2.99 -13.82
C LEU A 443 -8.00 -1.83 -13.76
N LYS A 444 -8.27 -1.34 -12.54
CA LYS A 444 -9.14 -0.19 -12.27
C LYS A 444 -8.79 1.10 -12.97
N GLU A 445 -7.51 1.32 -13.25
CA GLU A 445 -7.08 2.53 -13.97
C GLU A 445 -7.24 2.29 -15.47
N VAL A 446 -6.76 1.15 -15.99
CA VAL A 446 -6.81 0.85 -17.42
C VAL A 446 -8.24 0.68 -17.94
N GLU A 447 -9.15 0.10 -17.14
CA GLU A 447 -10.56 -0.08 -17.53
C GLU A 447 -11.24 1.25 -17.85
N THR A 448 -10.80 2.37 -17.27
CA THR A 448 -11.36 3.72 -17.55
C THR A 448 -11.19 4.13 -19.01
N LEU A 449 -10.21 3.55 -19.71
CA LEU A 449 -9.95 3.80 -21.14
C LEU A 449 -10.89 3.03 -22.07
N THR A 450 -11.63 2.06 -21.53
CA THR A 450 -12.45 1.12 -22.31
C THR A 450 -13.90 1.60 -22.46
N GLY A 451 -14.33 2.54 -21.62
CA GLY A 451 -15.73 2.96 -21.50
C GLY A 451 -16.58 2.06 -20.59
N TYR A 452 -16.01 0.99 -20.03
CA TYR A 452 -16.65 0.19 -18.99
C TYR A 452 -16.97 1.05 -17.75
N ARG A 453 -18.14 0.79 -17.15
CA ARG A 453 -18.59 1.47 -15.93
C ARG A 453 -18.98 0.41 -14.91
N ARG A 454 -18.22 0.35 -13.82
CA ARG A 454 -18.58 -0.42 -12.63
C ARG A 454 -19.93 0.03 -12.08
N LYS A 455 -20.68 -0.90 -11.49
CA LYS A 455 -21.93 -0.58 -10.79
C LYS A 455 -21.67 -0.34 -9.31
N LEU A 456 -20.58 -0.88 -8.78
CA LEU A 456 -20.12 -0.64 -7.42
C LEU A 456 -19.21 0.61 -7.37
N GLU A 457 -19.68 1.69 -6.73
CA GLU A 457 -18.99 2.99 -6.73
C GLU A 457 -17.72 3.02 -5.86
N GLU A 458 -17.62 2.20 -4.80
CA GLU A 458 -16.48 2.19 -3.88
C GLU A 458 -16.12 0.77 -3.40
N SER A 459 -15.53 -0.02 -4.29
CA SER A 459 -15.11 -1.40 -3.99
C SER A 459 -13.75 -1.68 -4.62
N GLY A 460 -12.78 -2.18 -3.84
CA GLY A 460 -11.49 -2.70 -4.31
C GLY A 460 -11.06 -3.90 -3.48
N GLY A 461 -9.91 -4.51 -3.79
CA GLY A 461 -9.44 -5.69 -3.04
C GLY A 461 -9.39 -5.47 -1.53
N GLU A 462 -9.02 -4.27 -1.07
CA GLU A 462 -9.09 -3.88 0.36
C GLU A 462 -10.50 -3.95 0.94
N TRP A 463 -11.49 -3.45 0.21
CA TRP A 463 -12.89 -3.55 0.61
C TRP A 463 -13.38 -5.00 0.63
N SER A 464 -13.01 -5.81 -0.37
CA SER A 464 -13.36 -7.24 -0.47
C SER A 464 -12.85 -8.02 0.73
N MET A 465 -11.57 -7.80 1.10
CA MET A 465 -10.97 -8.37 2.31
C MET A 465 -11.70 -7.93 3.58
N ALA A 466 -12.07 -6.65 3.68
CA ALA A 466 -12.76 -6.12 4.86
C ALA A 466 -14.13 -6.77 5.07
N ARG A 467 -14.88 -6.88 3.98
CA ARG A 467 -16.19 -7.53 3.96
C ARG A 467 -16.07 -9.02 4.27
N TYR A 468 -15.07 -9.71 3.74
CA TYR A 468 -14.88 -11.13 4.02
C TYR A 468 -14.55 -11.41 5.50
N ILE A 469 -13.75 -10.56 6.14
CA ILE A 469 -13.50 -10.66 7.59
C ILE A 469 -14.80 -10.44 8.36
N GLU A 470 -15.59 -9.41 8.02
CA GLU A 470 -16.90 -9.19 8.65
C GLU A 470 -17.84 -10.40 8.52
N ALA A 471 -17.87 -11.02 7.33
CA ALA A 471 -18.65 -12.23 7.10
C ALA A 471 -18.17 -13.41 7.98
N THR A 472 -16.86 -13.49 8.23
CA THR A 472 -16.25 -14.53 9.08
C THR A 472 -16.56 -14.31 10.56
N GLU A 473 -16.59 -13.06 11.02
CA GLU A 473 -16.89 -12.69 12.41
C GLU A 473 -18.39 -12.71 12.74
N SER A 474 -19.27 -12.64 11.73
CA SER A 474 -20.71 -12.61 11.93
C SER A 474 -21.25 -13.99 12.29
N GLU A 475 -22.08 -14.08 13.34
CA GLU A 475 -22.87 -15.27 13.68
C GLU A 475 -24.21 -15.35 12.92
N ASP A 476 -24.59 -14.27 12.23
CA ASP A 476 -25.83 -14.15 11.46
C ASP A 476 -25.61 -14.67 10.04
N GLU A 477 -26.28 -15.78 9.70
CA GLU A 477 -26.14 -16.45 8.40
C GLU A 477 -26.69 -15.61 7.24
N ASP A 478 -27.77 -14.86 7.44
CA ASP A 478 -28.37 -14.02 6.40
C ASP A 478 -27.47 -12.83 6.11
N LYS A 479 -26.93 -12.20 7.17
CA LYS A 479 -25.94 -11.12 7.03
C LYS A 479 -24.68 -11.62 6.32
N ARG A 480 -24.16 -12.78 6.71
CA ARG A 480 -22.99 -13.41 6.07
C ARG A 480 -23.25 -13.69 4.58
N ALA A 481 -24.40 -14.24 4.24
CA ALA A 481 -24.79 -14.52 2.87
C ALA A 481 -24.91 -13.24 2.03
N ALA A 482 -25.50 -12.18 2.58
CA ALA A 482 -25.59 -10.87 1.93
C ALA A 482 -24.21 -10.30 1.61
N ILE A 483 -23.29 -10.32 2.59
CA ILE A 483 -21.92 -9.85 2.40
C ILE A 483 -21.20 -10.66 1.32
N MET A 484 -21.29 -11.99 1.35
CA MET A 484 -20.69 -12.82 0.30
C MET A 484 -21.29 -12.55 -1.09
N GLY A 485 -22.58 -12.21 -1.16
CA GLY A 485 -23.23 -11.78 -2.40
C GLY A 485 -22.63 -10.49 -2.97
N GLU A 486 -22.28 -9.52 -2.11
CA GLU A 486 -21.60 -8.28 -2.51
C GLU A 486 -20.19 -8.57 -3.04
N ILE A 487 -19.42 -9.43 -2.36
CA ILE A 487 -18.06 -9.79 -2.77
C ILE A 487 -18.07 -10.56 -4.10
N LEU A 488 -19.01 -11.49 -4.29
CA LEU A 488 -19.18 -12.20 -5.57
C LEU A 488 -19.58 -11.25 -6.70
N ALA A 489 -20.38 -10.22 -6.42
CA ALA A 489 -20.73 -9.20 -7.40
C ALA A 489 -19.51 -8.34 -7.78
N TYR A 490 -18.65 -8.00 -6.81
CA TYR A 490 -17.39 -7.30 -7.03
C TYR A 490 -16.44 -8.11 -7.93
N ASN A 491 -16.17 -9.36 -7.59
CA ASN A 491 -15.29 -10.23 -8.38
C ASN A 491 -15.82 -10.43 -9.81
N ARG A 492 -17.14 -10.57 -10.00
CA ARG A 492 -17.75 -10.60 -11.34
C ARG A 492 -17.49 -9.32 -12.12
N GLU A 493 -17.55 -8.14 -11.49
CA GLU A 493 -17.22 -6.87 -12.17
C GLU A 493 -15.73 -6.79 -12.57
N ASP A 494 -14.82 -7.39 -11.81
CA ASP A 494 -13.40 -7.49 -12.18
C ASP A 494 -13.21 -8.39 -13.41
N LEU A 495 -13.99 -9.46 -13.57
CA LEU A 495 -14.03 -10.26 -14.79
C LEU A 495 -14.57 -9.47 -16.00
N GLU A 496 -15.67 -8.74 -15.82
CA GLU A 496 -16.26 -7.88 -16.86
C GLU A 496 -15.28 -6.76 -17.29
N ALA A 497 -14.59 -6.14 -16.32
CA ALA A 497 -13.55 -5.14 -16.56
C ALA A 497 -12.35 -5.71 -17.33
N THR A 498 -11.87 -6.89 -16.95
CA THR A 498 -10.76 -7.58 -17.63
C THR A 498 -11.11 -7.87 -19.08
N TRP A 499 -12.34 -8.34 -19.34
CA TRP A 499 -12.84 -8.51 -20.70
C TRP A 499 -12.88 -7.20 -21.50
N ALA A 500 -13.37 -6.12 -20.89
CA ALA A 500 -13.43 -4.81 -21.54
C ALA A 500 -12.03 -4.28 -21.91
N VAL A 501 -11.04 -4.46 -21.03
CA VAL A 501 -9.64 -4.09 -21.32
C VAL A 501 -9.07 -4.93 -22.45
N MET A 502 -9.33 -6.24 -22.44
CA MET A 502 -8.88 -7.13 -23.51
C MET A 502 -9.46 -6.73 -24.88
N GLU A 503 -10.76 -6.45 -24.96
CA GLU A 503 -11.40 -6.00 -26.20
C GLU A 503 -10.88 -4.63 -26.66
N TRP A 504 -10.63 -3.72 -25.73
CA TRP A 504 -10.00 -2.43 -26.01
C TRP A 504 -8.60 -2.58 -26.62
N LEU A 505 -7.75 -3.44 -26.05
CA LEU A 505 -6.42 -3.75 -26.59
C LEU A 505 -6.51 -4.29 -28.03
N ARG A 506 -7.39 -5.28 -28.26
CA ARG A 506 -7.63 -5.84 -29.61
C ARG A 506 -8.14 -4.76 -30.59
N GLY A 507 -8.91 -3.79 -30.08
CA GLY A 507 -9.42 -2.65 -30.84
C GLY A 507 -8.33 -1.67 -31.30
N LEU A 508 -7.34 -1.38 -30.45
CA LEU A 508 -6.26 -0.43 -30.76
C LEU A 508 -5.50 -0.83 -32.03
N HIS A 509 -5.18 -2.12 -32.17
CA HIS A 509 -4.49 -2.64 -33.34
C HIS A 509 -5.30 -2.42 -34.64
N ARG A 510 -6.60 -2.66 -34.61
CA ARG A 510 -7.50 -2.49 -35.76
C ARG A 510 -7.62 -1.02 -36.18
N HIS A 511 -7.64 -0.10 -35.22
CA HIS A 511 -7.72 1.33 -35.49
C HIS A 511 -6.44 1.86 -36.13
N GLU A 512 -5.25 1.43 -35.68
CA GLU A 512 -3.99 1.82 -36.32
C GLU A 512 -3.84 1.26 -37.72
N GLN A 513 -4.14 -0.02 -37.95
CA GLN A 513 -4.14 -0.60 -39.30
C GLN A 513 -5.08 0.17 -40.26
N SER A 514 -6.22 0.62 -39.76
CA SER A 514 -7.19 1.41 -40.54
C SER A 514 -6.65 2.83 -40.84
N ARG A 515 -5.98 3.47 -39.87
CA ARG A 515 -5.33 4.78 -40.05
C ARG A 515 -4.16 4.71 -41.03
N GLU A 516 -3.33 3.67 -40.96
CA GLU A 516 -2.23 3.46 -41.90
C GLU A 516 -2.75 3.26 -43.32
N ARG A 517 -3.78 2.42 -43.51
CA ARG A 517 -4.43 2.25 -44.81
C ARG A 517 -5.00 3.56 -45.37
N LEU A 518 -5.66 4.37 -44.52
CA LEU A 518 -6.18 5.68 -44.91
C LEU A 518 -5.08 6.71 -45.22
N SER A 519 -3.95 6.67 -44.51
CA SER A 519 -2.77 7.51 -44.76
C SER A 519 -2.11 7.17 -46.10
N VAL A 520 -1.96 5.87 -46.40
CA VAL A 520 -1.49 5.37 -47.70
C VAL A 520 -2.42 5.80 -48.83
N LEU A 521 -3.74 5.76 -48.62
CA LEU A 521 -4.74 6.22 -49.59
C LEU A 521 -4.74 7.74 -49.79
N ARG A 522 -4.31 8.53 -48.79
CA ARG A 522 -4.22 10.00 -48.86
C ARG A 522 -2.89 10.52 -49.41
N GLY A 523 -1.91 9.65 -49.67
CA GLY A 523 -0.62 10.03 -50.27
C GLY A 523 0.37 10.67 -49.28
N ASP A 524 0.13 10.55 -47.97
CA ASP A 524 1.06 11.06 -46.96
C ASP A 524 2.32 10.18 -46.92
N LYS A 525 3.51 10.79 -47.04
CA LYS A 525 4.79 10.07 -47.02
C LYS A 525 5.03 9.47 -45.63
N LEU A 526 4.72 8.18 -45.45
CA LEU A 526 5.11 7.40 -44.28
C LEU A 526 6.65 7.45 -44.10
N ARG A 527 7.11 7.94 -42.95
CA ARG A 527 8.50 7.77 -42.51
C ARG A 527 8.75 6.27 -42.34
N LYS A 528 9.64 5.70 -43.16
CA LYS A 528 10.04 4.29 -43.03
C LYS A 528 10.64 4.05 -41.64
N PRO A 529 10.27 2.97 -40.92
CA PRO A 529 10.95 2.60 -39.70
C PRO A 529 12.41 2.24 -40.00
N THR A 530 13.33 2.81 -39.24
CA THR A 530 14.76 2.52 -39.31
C THR A 530 14.99 1.07 -38.85
N PRO A 531 15.68 0.21 -39.63
CA PRO A 531 15.89 -1.17 -39.22
C PRO A 531 16.81 -1.22 -38.00
N ARG A 532 16.31 -1.76 -36.87
CA ARG A 532 17.15 -2.10 -35.71
C ARG A 532 18.14 -3.19 -36.13
N ARG A 533 19.44 -2.92 -35.99
CA ARG A 533 20.49 -3.94 -36.09
C ARG A 533 20.31 -4.92 -34.93
N ARG A 534 20.08 -6.20 -35.25
CA ARG A 534 20.15 -7.29 -34.27
C ARG A 534 21.56 -7.33 -33.66
N ARG A 535 21.64 -7.27 -32.33
CA ARG A 535 22.72 -7.83 -31.52
C ARG A 535 22.10 -8.50 -30.32
#